data_AF-A0A7C3BP75-F1
#
_entry.id   AF-A0A7C3BP75-F1
#
_cell.length_a   1.000
_cell.length_b   1.000
_cell.length_c   1.000
_cell.angle_alpha   90.00
_cell.angle_beta   90.00
_cell.angle_gamma   90.00
#
_symmetry.space_group_name_H-M   'P 1'
#
loop_
_entity.id
_entity.type
_entity.pdbx_description
1 polymer ?
#
loop_
_entity_poly.entity_id
_entity_poly.type
_entity_poly.pdbx_seq_one_letter_code
_entity_poly.pdbx_strand_id
1 'polypeptide(L)'
;MKKVQSLIVAGIIIYFLITIFAAIALYKPDLVRNKYLAISEQFPQNITAIFAGLAGVATLVLAYIAYISITENRRIRDEDIDREHKRKALIEIGDWAMEGYDLFYGYRGSSYTHSEEWEKRLTRLWAKKEAIVVASEEFHTDFSQSVKDARDELNNYWNNHAQWDLETAEGVALSLEGRFAVLYRLVAETRAKLKL
;
A
#
# COMPACT_ATOMS: atom_id res chain seq x y z
N MET A 1 -1.82 -7.97 19.58
CA MET A 1 -1.81 -6.65 20.25
C MET A 1 -1.94 -6.72 21.78
N LYS A 2 -2.90 -7.46 22.38
CA LYS A 2 -3.12 -7.47 23.85
C LYS A 2 -1.90 -7.85 24.73
N LYS A 3 -1.04 -8.77 24.27
CA LYS A 3 0.16 -9.22 25.02
C LYS A 3 1.29 -8.18 25.11
N VAL A 4 1.39 -7.28 24.12
CA VAL A 4 2.42 -6.22 24.10
C VAL A 4 2.04 -5.09 25.07
N GLN A 5 0.75 -4.74 25.12
CA GLN A 5 0.22 -3.77 26.07
C GLN A 5 0.41 -4.22 27.52
N SER A 6 0.19 -5.51 27.83
CA SER A 6 0.41 -6.02 29.19
C SER A 6 1.87 -5.94 29.65
N LEU A 7 2.83 -6.13 28.73
CA LEU A 7 4.26 -6.03 29.04
C LEU A 7 4.68 -4.57 29.28
N ILE A 8 4.15 -3.64 28.50
CA ILE A 8 4.40 -2.20 28.70
C ILE A 8 3.86 -1.74 30.06
N VAL A 9 2.63 -2.14 30.41
CA VAL A 9 2.01 -1.79 31.69
C VAL A 9 2.81 -2.39 32.87
N ALA A 10 3.24 -3.65 32.77
CA ALA A 10 4.07 -4.28 33.80
C ALA A 10 5.42 -3.55 33.98
N GLY A 11 6.06 -3.15 32.88
CA GLY A 11 7.32 -2.39 32.90
C GLY A 11 7.18 -1.02 33.58
N ILE A 12 6.09 -0.30 33.30
CA ILE A 12 5.79 1.00 33.94
C ILE A 12 5.58 0.83 35.45
N ILE A 13 4.83 -0.20 35.86
CA ILE A 13 4.57 -0.49 37.28
C ILE A 13 5.88 -0.80 38.03
N ILE A 14 6.75 -1.63 37.44
CA ILE A 14 8.05 -1.98 38.04
C ILE A 14 8.93 -0.74 38.18
N TYR A 15 9.02 0.09 37.14
CA TYR A 15 9.78 1.35 37.20
C TYR A 15 9.22 2.28 38.29
N PHE A 16 7.90 2.43 38.37
CA PHE A 16 7.26 3.29 39.37
C PHE A 16 7.54 2.81 40.81
N LEU A 17 7.48 1.50 41.06
CA LEU A 17 7.81 0.91 42.37
C LEU A 17 9.28 1.13 42.75
N ILE A 18 10.21 0.99 41.79
CA ILE A 18 11.64 1.25 42.00
C ILE A 18 11.86 2.73 42.36
N THR A 19 11.19 3.64 41.65
CA THR A 19 11.33 5.08 41.88
C THR A 19 10.79 5.50 43.24
N ILE A 20 9.64 4.93 43.67
CA ILE A 20 9.09 5.13 45.02
C ILE A 20 10.08 4.62 46.07
N PHE A 21 10.66 3.44 45.89
CA PHE A 21 11.60 2.86 46.85
C PHE A 21 12.87 3.71 46.97
N ALA A 22 13.41 4.20 45.84
CA ALA A 22 14.54 5.12 45.83
C ALA A 22 14.21 6.46 46.51
N ALA A 23 13.01 7.01 46.29
CA ALA A 23 12.56 8.23 46.95
C ALA A 23 12.40 8.04 48.47
N ILE A 24 11.85 6.91 48.92
CA ILE A 24 11.74 6.58 50.35
C ILE A 24 13.14 6.48 50.98
N ALA A 25 14.10 5.85 50.29
CA ALA A 25 15.48 5.72 50.75
C ALA A 25 16.21 7.08 50.85
N LEU A 26 15.88 8.05 49.98
CA LEU A 26 16.42 9.40 50.02
C LEU A 26 15.80 10.29 51.10
N TYR A 27 14.47 10.23 51.29
CA TYR A 27 13.74 11.13 52.20
C TYR A 27 13.70 10.65 53.66
N LYS A 28 13.82 9.35 53.92
CA LYS A 28 13.86 8.79 55.28
C LYS A 28 14.99 7.76 55.43
N PRO A 29 16.26 8.22 55.35
CA PRO A 29 17.41 7.33 55.39
C PRO A 29 17.47 6.51 56.68
N ASP A 30 17.03 7.05 57.81
CA ASP A 30 17.07 6.37 59.13
C ASP A 30 16.17 5.14 59.22
N LEU A 31 15.07 5.10 58.44
CA LEU A 31 14.11 3.98 58.40
C LEU A 31 14.66 2.79 57.62
N VAL A 32 15.52 3.06 56.64
CA VAL A 32 16.29 2.06 55.89
C VAL A 32 17.53 1.68 56.71
N ARG A 33 18.27 2.65 57.23
CA ARG A 33 19.49 2.45 58.01
C ARG A 33 19.22 1.54 59.23
N ASN A 34 18.18 1.77 60.03
CA ASN A 34 17.89 0.95 61.21
C ASN A 34 17.42 -0.48 60.92
N LYS A 35 16.98 -0.79 59.69
CA LYS A 35 16.66 -2.17 59.26
C LYS A 35 17.84 -2.88 58.56
N TYR A 36 18.79 -2.13 58.00
CA TYR A 36 19.88 -2.66 57.18
C TYR A 36 21.28 -2.51 57.81
N LEU A 37 21.40 -1.95 59.01
CA LEU A 37 22.66 -1.82 59.78
C LEU A 37 23.35 -3.16 60.14
N ALA A 38 22.78 -4.31 59.80
CA ALA A 38 23.48 -5.59 59.91
C ALA A 38 24.40 -5.91 58.71
N ILE A 39 24.33 -5.15 57.61
CA ILE A 39 25.13 -5.44 56.40
C ILE A 39 25.77 -4.15 55.86
N SER A 40 27.01 -3.93 56.29
CA SER A 40 28.11 -3.09 55.76
C SER A 40 27.86 -1.68 55.19
N GLU A 41 28.71 -0.74 55.63
CA GLU A 41 28.81 0.68 55.21
C GLU A 41 29.17 0.89 53.72
N GLN A 42 29.35 -0.17 52.93
CA GLN A 42 29.59 -0.15 51.48
C GLN A 42 28.30 -0.24 50.63
N PHE A 43 27.14 -0.37 51.26
CA PHE A 43 25.86 -0.55 50.58
C PHE A 43 25.36 0.62 49.68
N PRO A 44 25.53 1.91 50.02
CA PRO A 44 24.82 2.96 49.27
C PRO A 44 25.38 3.25 47.87
N GLN A 45 26.69 3.07 47.64
CA GLN A 45 27.30 3.27 46.31
C GLN A 45 27.01 2.13 45.33
N ASN A 46 26.94 0.89 45.82
CA ASN A 46 26.63 -0.26 44.98
C ASN A 46 25.16 -0.26 44.54
N ILE A 47 24.25 0.17 45.43
CA ILE A 47 22.82 0.23 45.13
C ILE A 47 22.49 1.31 44.08
N THR A 48 23.09 2.49 44.15
CA THR A 48 22.89 3.54 43.14
C THR A 48 23.44 3.15 41.77
N ALA A 49 24.59 2.48 41.71
CA ALA A 49 25.13 1.92 40.46
C ALA A 49 24.22 0.83 39.86
N ILE A 50 23.64 -0.04 40.69
CA ILE A 50 22.67 -1.06 40.26
C ILE A 50 21.40 -0.39 39.70
N PHE A 51 20.86 0.63 40.38
CA PHE A 51 19.67 1.34 39.88
C PHE A 51 19.94 2.13 38.61
N ALA A 52 21.11 2.77 38.48
CA ALA A 52 21.52 3.43 37.24
C ALA A 52 21.70 2.43 36.09
N GLY A 53 22.26 1.25 36.35
CA GLY A 53 22.35 0.15 35.39
C GLY A 53 20.98 -0.35 34.93
N LEU A 54 20.05 -0.55 35.87
CA LEU A 54 18.67 -0.95 35.56
C LEU A 54 17.91 0.13 34.78
N ALA A 55 18.10 1.41 35.10
CA ALA A 55 17.52 2.51 34.35
C ALA A 55 18.07 2.60 32.91
N GLY A 56 19.37 2.36 32.73
CA GLY A 56 20.00 2.26 31.41
C GLY A 56 19.42 1.12 30.58
N VAL A 57 19.30 -0.07 31.17
CA VAL A 57 18.68 -1.24 30.50
C VAL A 57 17.21 -0.97 30.16
N ALA A 58 16.44 -0.38 31.08
CA ALA A 58 15.04 -0.03 30.83
C ALA A 58 14.90 0.98 29.67
N THR A 59 15.77 1.98 29.60
CA THR A 59 15.80 2.96 28.51
C THR A 59 16.12 2.30 27.17
N LEU A 60 17.07 1.37 27.14
CA LEU A 60 17.41 0.59 25.94
C LEU A 60 16.24 -0.28 25.46
N VAL A 61 15.53 -0.93 26.40
CA VAL A 61 14.34 -1.74 26.08
C VAL A 61 13.22 -0.86 25.50
N LEU A 62 12.96 0.31 26.10
CA LEU A 62 11.97 1.25 25.58
C LEU A 62 12.36 1.79 24.20
N ALA A 63 13.64 2.12 23.99
CA ALA A 63 14.16 2.56 22.70
C ALA A 63 14.00 1.46 21.62
N TYR A 64 14.24 0.20 21.98
CA TYR A 64 14.06 -0.94 21.07
C TYR A 64 12.59 -1.18 20.72
N ILE A 65 11.68 -1.09 21.69
CA ILE A 65 10.23 -1.20 21.44
C ILE A 65 9.74 -0.05 20.54
N ALA A 66 10.22 1.18 20.80
CA ALA A 66 9.91 2.33 19.95
C ALA A 66 10.42 2.14 18.51
N TYR A 67 11.63 1.61 18.36
CA TYR A 67 12.20 1.28 17.05
C TYR A 67 11.36 0.24 16.28
N ILE A 68 10.94 -0.84 16.93
CA ILE A 68 10.06 -1.86 16.32
C ILE A 68 8.73 -1.20 15.93
N SER A 69 8.13 -0.41 16.82
CA SER A 69 6.84 0.24 16.54
C SER A 69 6.92 1.21 15.36
N ILE A 70 8.01 1.97 15.22
CA ILE A 70 8.21 2.88 14.08
C ILE A 70 8.40 2.08 12.80
N THR A 71 9.19 1.02 12.85
CA THR A 71 9.47 0.15 11.70
C THR A 71 8.20 -0.51 11.19
N GLU A 72 7.38 -1.05 12.09
CA GLU A 72 6.11 -1.69 11.75
C GLU A 72 5.09 -0.66 11.23
N ASN A 73 5.01 0.52 11.82
CA ASN A 73 4.15 1.59 11.31
C ASN A 73 4.57 2.05 9.89
N ARG A 74 5.87 2.09 9.60
CA ARG A 74 6.36 2.36 8.24
C ARG A 74 5.92 1.27 7.28
N ARG A 75 6.13 -0.01 7.63
CA ARG A 75 5.71 -1.15 6.82
C ARG A 75 4.21 -1.10 6.48
N ILE A 76 3.36 -0.88 7.49
CA ILE A 76 1.91 -0.77 7.29
C ILE A 76 1.56 0.39 6.37
N ARG A 77 2.20 1.55 6.55
CA ARG A 77 1.98 2.73 5.71
C ARG A 77 2.41 2.48 4.26
N ASP A 78 3.54 1.82 4.06
CA ASP A 78 4.03 1.47 2.73
C ASP A 78 3.08 0.48 2.04
N GLU A 79 2.54 -0.50 2.79
CA GLU A 79 1.51 -1.43 2.31
C GLU A 79 0.17 -0.76 1.99
N ASP A 80 -0.21 0.29 2.74
CA ASP A 80 -1.41 1.08 2.44
C ASP A 80 -1.22 1.94 1.19
N ILE A 81 -0.03 2.54 1.01
CA ILE A 81 0.32 3.32 -0.18
C ILE A 81 0.31 2.43 -1.43
N ASP A 82 0.95 1.26 -1.36
CA ASP A 82 0.97 0.27 -2.45
C ASP A 82 -0.45 -0.18 -2.84
N ARG A 83 -1.30 -0.46 -1.85
CA ARG A 83 -2.71 -0.80 -2.09
C ARG A 83 -3.47 0.32 -2.79
N GLU A 84 -3.25 1.57 -2.38
CA GLU A 84 -3.92 2.73 -3.00
C GLU A 84 -3.42 2.97 -4.44
N HIS A 85 -2.13 2.79 -4.71
CA HIS A 85 -1.58 2.87 -6.06
C HIS A 85 -2.19 1.80 -6.98
N LYS A 86 -2.24 0.54 -6.53
CA LYS A 86 -2.90 -0.55 -7.27
C LYS A 86 -4.38 -0.28 -7.49
N ARG A 87 -5.09 0.25 -6.49
CA ARG A 87 -6.51 0.62 -6.63
C ARG A 87 -6.72 1.66 -7.73
N LYS A 88 -5.90 2.72 -7.74
CA LYS A 88 -5.97 3.77 -8.77
C LYS A 88 -5.65 3.24 -10.16
N ALA A 89 -4.58 2.45 -10.28
CA ALA A 89 -4.20 1.82 -11.54
C ALA A 89 -5.32 0.92 -12.11
N LEU A 90 -5.98 0.12 -11.28
CA LEU A 90 -7.14 -0.69 -11.73
C LEU A 90 -8.32 0.14 -12.21
N ILE A 91 -8.58 1.27 -11.56
CA ILE A 91 -9.63 2.20 -11.99
C ILE A 91 -9.28 2.77 -13.36
N GLU A 92 -8.06 3.25 -13.56
CA GLU A 92 -7.61 3.82 -14.84
C GLU A 92 -7.64 2.80 -15.98
N ILE A 93 -7.15 1.58 -15.75
CA ILE A 93 -7.20 0.48 -16.73
C ILE A 93 -8.66 0.11 -17.02
N GLY A 94 -9.51 0.03 -15.99
CA GLY A 94 -10.92 -0.31 -16.12
C GLY A 94 -11.72 0.73 -16.90
N ASP A 95 -11.51 2.01 -16.62
CA ASP A 95 -12.16 3.13 -17.32
C ASP A 95 -11.73 3.18 -18.79
N TRP A 96 -10.45 2.96 -19.08
CA TRP A 96 -9.96 2.86 -20.46
C TRP A 96 -10.54 1.65 -21.18
N ALA A 97 -10.62 0.50 -20.52
CA ALA A 97 -11.19 -0.71 -21.11
C ALA A 97 -12.69 -0.57 -21.38
N MET A 98 -13.46 0.00 -20.46
CA MET A 98 -14.88 0.28 -20.66
C MET A 98 -15.09 1.28 -21.80
N GLU A 99 -14.32 2.38 -21.81
CA GLU A 99 -14.42 3.39 -22.87
C GLU A 99 -14.15 2.80 -24.26
N GLY A 100 -13.14 1.93 -24.38
CA GLY A 100 -12.80 1.22 -25.61
C GLY A 100 -13.86 0.19 -26.01
N TYR A 101 -14.35 -0.60 -25.06
CA TYR A 101 -15.43 -1.55 -25.29
C TYR A 101 -16.68 -0.84 -25.84
N ASP A 102 -17.14 0.22 -25.16
CA ASP A 102 -18.33 0.97 -25.57
C ASP A 102 -18.15 1.63 -26.95
N LEU A 103 -16.96 2.11 -27.26
CA LEU A 103 -16.66 2.76 -28.54
C LEU A 103 -16.76 1.78 -29.71
N PHE A 104 -16.18 0.59 -29.58
CA PHE A 104 -16.15 -0.42 -30.64
C PHE A 104 -17.38 -1.33 -30.64
N TYR A 105 -18.09 -1.47 -29.52
CA TYR A 105 -19.42 -2.08 -29.50
C TYR A 105 -20.44 -1.22 -30.26
N GLY A 106 -20.42 0.10 -30.04
CA GLY A 106 -21.28 1.06 -30.75
C GLY A 106 -21.01 1.12 -32.26
N TYR A 107 -19.81 0.74 -32.70
CA TYR A 107 -19.43 0.63 -34.11
C TYR A 107 -20.30 -0.37 -34.89
N ARG A 108 -20.82 -1.43 -34.25
CA ARG A 108 -21.66 -2.46 -34.90
C ARG A 108 -23.08 -1.97 -35.28
N GLY A 109 -23.51 -0.82 -34.76
CA GLY A 109 -24.90 -0.36 -34.87
C GLY A 109 -25.12 0.87 -35.75
N SER A 110 -24.07 1.59 -36.13
CA SER A 110 -24.18 2.81 -36.93
C SER A 110 -23.64 2.58 -38.34
N SER A 111 -24.47 2.88 -39.34
CA SER A 111 -24.07 2.95 -40.74
C SER A 111 -22.95 3.96 -40.94
N TYR A 112 -21.70 3.52 -40.86
CA TYR A 112 -20.43 4.15 -41.28
C TYR A 112 -20.39 5.69 -41.26
N THR A 113 -20.94 6.30 -40.21
CA THR A 113 -20.81 7.74 -39.97
C THR A 113 -20.12 7.86 -38.63
N HIS A 114 -18.80 8.00 -38.68
CA HIS A 114 -18.00 8.45 -37.56
C HIS A 114 -18.54 9.83 -37.17
N SER A 115 -19.36 9.86 -36.12
CA SER A 115 -19.78 11.14 -35.57
C SER A 115 -18.55 11.84 -35.03
N GLU A 116 -18.58 13.18 -35.02
CA GLU A 116 -17.53 13.98 -34.38
C GLU A 116 -17.26 13.51 -32.94
N GLU A 117 -18.30 13.03 -32.24
CA GLU A 117 -18.19 12.46 -30.91
C GLU A 117 -17.42 11.14 -30.89
N TRP A 118 -17.61 10.26 -31.88
CA TRP A 118 -16.87 9.01 -31.99
C TRP A 118 -15.37 9.29 -32.21
N GLU A 119 -15.03 10.23 -33.10
CA GLU A 119 -13.63 10.61 -33.36
C GLU A 119 -12.96 11.22 -32.12
N LYS A 120 -13.67 12.08 -31.38
CA LYS A 120 -13.19 12.64 -30.11
C LYS A 120 -12.90 11.56 -29.08
N ARG A 121 -13.82 10.59 -28.94
CA ARG A 121 -13.65 9.45 -28.03
C ARG A 121 -12.47 8.57 -28.45
N LEU A 122 -12.35 8.25 -29.75
CA LEU A 122 -11.21 7.48 -30.27
C LEU A 122 -9.88 8.20 -30.01
N THR A 123 -9.82 9.50 -30.28
CA THR A 123 -8.63 10.33 -30.03
C THR A 123 -8.23 10.30 -28.55
N ARG A 124 -9.21 10.44 -27.65
CA ARG A 124 -8.98 10.38 -26.20
C ARG A 124 -8.50 9.01 -25.76
N LEU A 125 -9.13 7.94 -26.25
CA LEU A 125 -8.75 6.55 -25.96
C LEU A 125 -7.32 6.27 -26.41
N TRP A 126 -6.95 6.72 -27.62
CA TRP A 126 -5.61 6.58 -28.19
C TRP A 126 -4.56 7.41 -27.44
N ALA A 127 -4.90 8.61 -26.97
CA ALA A 127 -4.00 9.45 -26.20
C ALA A 127 -3.66 8.83 -24.82
N LYS A 128 -4.62 8.14 -24.19
CA LYS A 128 -4.43 7.50 -22.87
C LYS A 128 -3.58 6.23 -22.90
N LYS A 129 -3.44 5.57 -24.06
CA LYS A 129 -2.89 4.21 -24.17
C LYS A 129 -1.54 4.00 -23.46
N GLU A 130 -0.62 4.96 -23.53
CA GLU A 130 0.72 4.81 -22.93
C GLU A 130 0.70 4.95 -21.40
N ALA A 131 -0.16 5.83 -20.88
CA ALA A 131 -0.37 5.93 -19.44
C ALA A 131 -0.93 4.64 -18.85
N ILE A 132 -1.80 3.94 -19.60
CA ILE A 132 -2.34 2.65 -19.18
C ILE A 132 -1.28 1.55 -19.18
N VAL A 133 -0.32 1.58 -20.12
CA VAL A 133 0.84 0.67 -20.07
C VAL A 133 1.59 0.85 -18.76
N VAL A 134 1.90 2.09 -18.38
CA VAL A 134 2.58 2.41 -17.11
C VAL A 134 1.74 1.94 -15.91
N ALA A 135 0.44 2.24 -15.90
CA ALA A 135 -0.45 1.78 -14.82
C ALA A 135 -0.48 0.24 -14.70
N SER A 136 -0.33 -0.49 -15.81
CA SER A 136 -0.29 -1.95 -15.81
C SER A 136 0.99 -2.54 -15.18
N GLU A 137 2.07 -1.76 -15.10
CA GLU A 137 3.35 -2.21 -14.54
C GLU A 137 3.27 -2.44 -13.02
N GLU A 138 2.34 -1.76 -12.33
CA GLU A 138 2.00 -1.98 -10.91
C GLU A 138 1.54 -3.42 -10.61
N PHE A 139 1.14 -4.16 -11.65
CA PHE A 139 0.69 -5.55 -11.57
C PHE A 139 1.67 -6.56 -12.16
N HIS A 140 2.86 -6.10 -12.58
CA HIS A 140 3.96 -6.88 -13.18
C HIS A 140 3.58 -7.76 -14.38
N THR A 141 2.87 -8.86 -14.15
CA THR A 141 2.61 -9.91 -15.15
C THR A 141 1.14 -10.07 -15.53
N ASP A 142 0.21 -9.72 -14.63
CA ASP A 142 -1.19 -10.15 -14.77
C ASP A 142 -1.97 -9.33 -15.81
N PHE A 143 -1.51 -8.10 -16.09
CA PHE A 143 -2.15 -7.17 -17.04
C PHE A 143 -1.28 -6.78 -18.23
N SER A 144 0.04 -6.86 -18.08
CA SER A 144 0.97 -6.19 -19.00
C SER A 144 0.79 -6.65 -20.45
N GLN A 145 0.58 -7.96 -20.69
CA GLN A 145 0.41 -8.46 -22.04
C GLN A 145 -0.93 -8.03 -22.66
N SER A 146 -2.04 -8.19 -21.94
CA SER A 146 -3.37 -7.81 -22.45
C SER A 146 -3.48 -6.31 -22.72
N VAL A 147 -2.85 -5.47 -21.90
CA VAL A 147 -2.79 -4.01 -22.12
C VAL A 147 -1.93 -3.68 -23.35
N LYS A 148 -0.76 -4.29 -23.50
CA LYS A 148 0.12 -4.09 -24.66
C LYS A 148 -0.56 -4.51 -25.96
N ASP A 149 -1.21 -5.67 -25.95
CA ASP A 149 -1.96 -6.18 -27.09
C ASP A 149 -3.08 -5.23 -27.53
N ALA A 150 -3.90 -4.74 -26.58
CA ALA A 150 -4.96 -3.78 -26.87
C ALA A 150 -4.38 -2.44 -27.36
N ARG A 151 -3.28 -1.95 -26.77
CA ARG A 151 -2.57 -0.76 -27.22
C ARG A 151 -2.07 -0.90 -28.66
N ASP A 152 -1.44 -2.01 -28.98
CA ASP A 152 -0.83 -2.23 -30.31
C ASP A 152 -1.89 -2.31 -31.39
N GLU A 153 -3.00 -2.99 -31.11
CA GLU A 153 -4.11 -3.05 -32.05
C GLU A 153 -4.82 -1.69 -32.17
N LEU A 154 -4.96 -0.93 -31.08
CA LEU A 154 -5.52 0.42 -31.12
C LEU A 154 -4.63 1.37 -31.92
N ASN A 155 -3.31 1.24 -31.80
CA ASN A 155 -2.34 1.96 -32.62
C ASN A 155 -2.47 1.60 -34.09
N ASN A 156 -2.59 0.31 -34.40
CA ASN A 156 -2.79 -0.16 -35.77
C ASN A 156 -4.08 0.43 -36.36
N TYR A 157 -5.18 0.36 -35.61
CA TYR A 157 -6.46 0.94 -36.00
C TYR A 157 -6.36 2.45 -36.25
N TRP A 158 -5.83 3.20 -35.28
CA TRP A 158 -5.67 4.65 -35.41
C TRP A 158 -4.89 5.06 -36.67
N ASN A 159 -3.77 4.39 -36.95
CA ASN A 159 -2.88 4.76 -38.04
C ASN A 159 -3.42 4.37 -39.43
N ASN A 160 -4.20 3.29 -39.52
CA ASN A 160 -4.48 2.63 -40.79
C ASN A 160 -5.96 2.54 -41.15
N HIS A 161 -6.90 2.80 -40.22
CA HIS A 161 -8.34 2.62 -40.47
C HIS A 161 -8.89 3.41 -41.67
N ALA A 162 -8.34 4.60 -41.95
CA ALA A 162 -8.75 5.41 -43.11
C ALA A 162 -8.37 4.78 -44.46
N GLN A 163 -7.46 3.80 -44.47
CA GLN A 163 -6.97 3.12 -45.68
C GLN A 163 -7.61 1.75 -45.88
N TRP A 164 -8.32 1.24 -44.88
CA TRP A 164 -8.93 -0.08 -44.89
C TRP A 164 -10.25 -0.07 -45.63
N ASP A 165 -10.56 -1.19 -46.27
CA ASP A 165 -11.93 -1.46 -46.68
C ASP A 165 -12.83 -1.71 -45.46
N LEU A 166 -14.14 -1.66 -45.69
CA LEU A 166 -15.15 -1.82 -44.66
C LEU A 166 -14.97 -3.12 -43.87
N GLU A 167 -14.72 -4.23 -44.57
CA GLU A 167 -14.57 -5.57 -43.97
C GLU A 167 -13.35 -5.63 -43.04
N THR A 168 -12.22 -5.08 -43.47
CA THR A 168 -11.00 -5.04 -42.65
C THR A 168 -11.20 -4.13 -41.44
N ALA A 169 -11.80 -2.95 -41.62
CA ALA A 169 -12.07 -2.02 -40.53
C ALA A 169 -13.03 -2.62 -39.49
N GLU A 170 -14.09 -3.29 -39.93
CA GLU A 170 -14.99 -4.05 -39.05
C GLU A 170 -14.27 -5.20 -38.33
N GLY A 171 -13.46 -5.99 -39.05
CA GLY A 171 -12.71 -7.10 -38.46
C GLY A 171 -11.78 -6.64 -37.31
N VAL A 172 -11.05 -5.54 -37.52
CA VAL A 172 -10.16 -4.99 -36.48
C VAL A 172 -10.95 -4.35 -35.34
N ALA A 173 -12.06 -3.64 -35.63
CA ALA A 173 -12.94 -3.09 -34.61
C ALA A 173 -13.52 -4.19 -33.69
N LEU A 174 -13.91 -5.33 -34.25
CA LEU A 174 -14.39 -6.49 -33.49
C LEU A 174 -13.29 -7.10 -32.61
N SER A 175 -12.07 -7.18 -33.14
CA SER A 175 -10.91 -7.64 -32.36
C SER A 175 -10.63 -6.72 -31.17
N LEU A 176 -10.67 -5.39 -31.41
CA LEU A 176 -10.52 -4.39 -30.36
C LEU A 176 -11.62 -4.45 -29.30
N GLU A 177 -12.88 -4.57 -29.71
CA GLU A 177 -14.00 -4.82 -28.79
C GLU A 177 -13.70 -6.02 -27.87
N GLY A 178 -13.27 -7.14 -28.45
CA GLY A 178 -12.91 -8.35 -27.73
C GLY A 178 -11.76 -8.14 -26.72
N ARG A 179 -10.70 -7.44 -27.12
CA ARG A 179 -9.57 -7.15 -26.22
C ARG A 179 -9.96 -6.24 -25.06
N PHE A 180 -10.75 -5.20 -25.32
CA PHE A 180 -11.26 -4.33 -24.28
C PHE A 180 -12.21 -5.05 -23.32
N ALA A 181 -13.07 -5.93 -23.84
CA ALA A 181 -13.93 -6.77 -23.00
C ALA A 181 -13.12 -7.70 -22.09
N VAL A 182 -12.06 -8.32 -22.60
CA VAL A 182 -11.13 -9.15 -21.81
C VAL A 182 -10.46 -8.32 -20.71
N LEU A 183 -9.92 -7.14 -21.04
CA LEU A 183 -9.31 -6.24 -20.06
C LEU A 183 -10.30 -5.84 -18.97
N TYR A 184 -11.52 -5.46 -19.34
CA TYR A 184 -12.55 -5.08 -18.39
C TYR A 184 -12.89 -6.23 -17.43
N ARG A 185 -12.98 -7.47 -17.95
CA ARG A 185 -13.18 -8.67 -17.12
C ARG A 185 -12.00 -8.91 -16.17
N LEU A 186 -10.76 -8.81 -16.66
CA LEU A 186 -9.56 -9.00 -15.84
C LEU A 186 -9.48 -7.97 -14.70
N VAL A 187 -9.85 -6.71 -14.96
CA VAL A 187 -9.96 -5.67 -13.93
C VAL A 187 -10.98 -6.08 -12.87
N ALA A 188 -12.18 -6.51 -13.27
CA ALA A 188 -13.23 -6.94 -12.33
C ALA A 188 -12.78 -8.12 -11.46
N GLU A 189 -12.16 -9.14 -12.07
CA GLU A 189 -11.62 -10.30 -11.35
C GLU A 189 -10.52 -9.90 -10.36
N THR A 190 -9.65 -8.97 -10.75
CA THR A 190 -8.54 -8.52 -9.91
C THR A 190 -9.01 -7.68 -8.74
N ARG A 191 -10.00 -6.79 -8.95
CA ARG A 191 -10.64 -6.05 -7.86
C ARG A 191 -11.25 -6.98 -6.82
N ALA A 192 -11.94 -8.04 -7.28
CA ALA A 192 -12.50 -9.06 -6.41
C ALA A 192 -11.40 -9.80 -5.60
N LYS A 193 -10.28 -10.18 -6.24
CA LYS A 193 -9.14 -10.85 -5.58
C LYS A 193 -8.50 -9.96 -4.52
N LEU A 194 -8.32 -8.68 -4.81
CA LEU A 194 -7.67 -7.72 -3.91
C LEU A 194 -8.60 -7.17 -2.82
N LYS A 195 -9.89 -7.54 -2.85
CA LYS A 195 -10.93 -7.02 -1.95
C LYS A 195 -11.02 -5.48 -1.99
N LEU A 196 -10.90 -4.92 -3.20
CA LEU A 196 -11.00 -3.49 -3.53
C LEU A 196 -12.36 -3.16 -4.16
#